data_AF-A0A5D3CLE9-F1
#
_entry.id   AF-A0A5D3CLE9-F1
#
_cell.length_a   1.000
_cell.length_b   1.000
_cell.length_c   1.000
_cell.angle_alpha   90.00
_cell.angle_beta   90.00
_cell.angle_gamma   90.00
#
_symmetry.space_group_name_H-M   'P 1'
#
loop_
_entity.id
_entity.type
_entity.pdbx_description
1 polymer ?
#
loop_
_entity_poly.entity_id
_entity_poly.type
_entity_poly.pdbx_seq_one_letter_code
_entity_poly.pdbx_strand_id
1 'polypeptide(L)'
;MKHSSTRNVIERAFGVLEGRWTILREKSYYPVEVQCCTILACCLLHNLINREMTTFDIVDDIDEVDSTHATSATDDIHYIETSNEWTRWRDDLAEEMFSE
;
A
#
# COMPACT_ATOMS: atom_id res chain seq x y z
N MET A 1 -21.78 -19.85 -3.06
CA MET A 1 -21.10 -18.89 -3.97
C MET A 1 -20.85 -17.51 -3.36
N LYS A 2 -21.75 -16.94 -2.54
CA LYS A 2 -21.54 -15.60 -1.93
C LYS A 2 -20.30 -15.49 -1.03
N HIS A 3 -20.02 -16.52 -0.22
CA HIS A 3 -18.87 -16.51 0.69
C HIS A 3 -17.51 -16.48 -0.05
N SER A 4 -17.38 -17.20 -1.16
CA SER A 4 -16.14 -17.24 -1.94
C SER A 4 -15.83 -15.91 -2.61
N SER A 5 -16.84 -15.20 -3.12
CA SER A 5 -16.67 -13.88 -3.75
C SER A 5 -16.23 -12.81 -2.75
N THR A 6 -16.85 -12.74 -1.57
CA THR A 6 -16.45 -11.79 -0.52
C THR A 6 -15.03 -12.05 -0.04
N ARG A 7 -14.68 -13.33 0.15
CA ARG A 7 -13.32 -13.72 0.53
C ARG A 7 -12.28 -13.29 -0.51
N ASN A 8 -12.58 -13.49 -1.80
CA ASN A 8 -11.70 -13.08 -2.88
C ASN A 8 -11.44 -11.57 -2.90
N VAL A 9 -12.47 -10.75 -2.66
CA VAL A 9 -12.31 -9.28 -2.59
C VAL A 9 -11.41 -8.89 -1.42
N ILE A 10 -11.59 -9.54 -0.27
CA ILE A 10 -10.77 -9.27 0.92
C ILE A 10 -9.32 -9.67 0.69
N GLU A 11 -9.08 -10.87 0.16
CA GLU A 11 -7.73 -11.39 -0.13
C GLU A 11 -7.00 -10.50 -1.15
N ARG A 12 -7.69 -10.08 -2.22
CA ARG A 12 -7.14 -9.10 -3.17
C ARG A 12 -6.75 -7.80 -2.50
N ALA A 13 -7.65 -7.21 -1.69
CA ALA A 13 -7.36 -5.94 -1.00
C ALA A 13 -6.13 -6.02 -0.08
N PHE A 14 -5.95 -7.15 0.62
CA PHE A 14 -4.74 -7.38 1.41
C PHE A 14 -3.50 -7.55 0.53
N GLY A 15 -3.60 -8.24 -0.61
CA GLY A 15 -2.48 -8.35 -1.56
C GLY A 15 -1.98 -7.00 -2.06
N VAL A 16 -2.89 -6.06 -2.38
CA VAL A 16 -2.52 -4.69 -2.78
C VAL A 16 -1.79 -3.96 -1.66
N LEU A 17 -2.30 -4.07 -0.43
CA LEU A 17 -1.70 -3.42 0.73
C LEU A 17 -0.32 -4.01 1.07
N GLU A 18 -0.16 -5.33 1.04
CA GLU A 18 1.13 -5.99 1.26
C GLU A 18 2.16 -5.67 0.17
N GLY A 19 1.71 -5.51 -1.09
CA GLY A 19 2.58 -5.11 -2.19
C GLY A 19 3.11 -3.67 -2.07
N ARG A 20 2.30 -2.74 -1.57
CA ARG A 20 2.70 -1.33 -1.38
C ARG A 20 3.42 -1.06 -0.06
N TRP A 21 3.08 -1.77 1.01
CA TRP A 21 3.57 -1.47 2.36
C TRP A 21 4.42 -2.62 2.92
N THR A 22 5.75 -2.46 2.90
CA THR A 22 6.71 -3.47 3.39
C THR A 22 6.46 -3.88 4.85
N ILE A 23 5.94 -2.97 5.68
CA ILE A 23 5.60 -3.25 7.09
C ILE A 23 4.55 -4.36 7.26
N LEU A 24 3.75 -4.64 6.22
CA LEU A 24 2.75 -5.70 6.23
C LEU A 24 3.30 -7.05 5.73
N ARG A 25 4.45 -7.08 5.03
CA ARG A 25 5.05 -8.32 4.48
C ARG A 25 5.70 -9.18 5.56
N GLU A 26 6.29 -8.55 6.58
CA GLU A 26 6.98 -9.27 7.65
C GLU A 26 6.11 -9.46 8.88
N LYS A 27 6.38 -10.53 9.63
CA LYS A 27 5.74 -10.75 10.93
C LYS A 27 6.20 -9.67 11.90
N SER A 28 5.27 -8.78 12.25
CA SER A 28 5.51 -7.81 13.29
C SER A 28 5.33 -8.44 14.68
N TYR A 29 6.21 -8.09 15.61
CA TYR A 29 6.11 -8.48 17.02
C TYR A 29 5.26 -7.50 17.84
N TYR A 30 4.46 -6.67 17.17
CA TYR A 30 3.64 -5.67 17.82
C TYR A 30 2.42 -6.30 18.52
N PRO A 31 1.93 -5.70 19.62
CA PRO A 31 0.63 -6.06 20.19
C PRO A 31 -0.48 -5.99 19.13
N VAL A 32 -1.51 -6.82 19.27
CA VAL A 32 -2.63 -6.91 18.30
C VAL A 32 -3.27 -5.54 18.02
N GLU A 33 -3.42 -4.72 19.05
CA GLU A 33 -3.98 -3.36 18.91
C GLU A 33 -3.14 -2.49 17.96
N VAL A 34 -1.82 -2.57 18.06
CA VAL A 34 -0.88 -1.83 17.21
C VAL A 34 -0.90 -2.38 15.79
N GLN A 35 -1.04 -3.70 15.61
CA GLN A 35 -1.21 -4.31 14.28
C GLN A 35 -2.50 -3.82 13.61
N CYS A 36 -3.62 -3.81 14.33
CA CYS A 36 -4.90 -3.30 13.84
C CYS A 36 -4.79 -1.82 13.43
N CYS A 37 -4.18 -0.99 14.27
CA CYS A 37 -3.93 0.42 13.95
C CYS A 37 -3.03 0.60 12.72
N THR A 38 -2.02 -0.25 12.58
CA THR A 38 -1.09 -0.21 11.44
C THR A 38 -1.81 -0.54 10.13
N ILE A 39 -2.62 -1.60 10.11
CA ILE A 39 -3.44 -1.98 8.95
C ILE A 39 -4.40 -0.85 8.59
N LEU A 40 -5.10 -0.26 9.58
CA LEU A 40 -6.03 0.84 9.34
C LEU A 40 -5.33 2.07 8.77
N ALA A 41 -4.16 2.43 9.31
CA ALA A 41 -3.36 3.53 8.79
C ALA A 41 -2.93 3.28 7.34
N CYS A 42 -2.51 2.07 7.00
CA CYS A 42 -2.16 1.69 5.63
C CYS A 42 -3.35 1.83 4.67
N CYS A 43 -4.55 1.41 5.09
CA CYS A 43 -5.79 1.59 4.31
C CYS A 43 -6.13 3.07 4.09
N LEU A 44 -6.04 3.89 5.14
CA LEU A 44 -6.34 5.33 5.06
C LEU A 44 -5.36 6.05 4.13
N LEU A 45 -4.07 5.79 4.29
CA LEU A 45 -3.02 6.37 3.44
C LEU A 45 -3.18 5.92 1.99
N HIS A 46 -3.47 4.64 1.75
CA HIS A 46 -3.71 4.11 0.41
C HIS A 46 -4.89 4.83 -0.27
N ASN A 47 -6.00 5.00 0.46
CA ASN A 47 -7.18 5.69 -0.05
C ASN A 47 -6.91 7.18 -0.31
N LEU A 48 -6.16 7.84 0.57
CA LEU A 48 -5.78 9.24 0.41
C LEU A 48 -4.89 9.44 -0.81
N ILE A 49 -3.85 8.61 -0.97
CA ILE A 49 -2.94 8.67 -2.12
C ILE A 49 -3.73 8.45 -3.42
N ASN A 50 -4.57 7.42 -3.50
CA ASN A 50 -5.35 7.16 -4.71
C ASN A 50 -6.37 8.27 -5.03
N ARG A 51 -6.87 8.97 -4.00
CA ARG A 51 -7.80 10.09 -4.18
C ARG A 51 -7.10 11.34 -4.73
N GLU A 52 -5.96 11.70 -4.13
CA GLU A 52 -5.27 12.95 -4.45
C GLU A 52 -4.32 12.81 -5.65
N MET A 53 -3.74 11.63 -5.86
CA MET A 53 -2.93 11.31 -7.03
C MET A 53 -3.76 10.55 -8.05
N THR A 54 -4.54 11.27 -8.86
CA THR A 54 -5.37 10.72 -9.95
C THR A 54 -4.55 10.01 -11.05
N THR A 55 -3.22 9.96 -10.95
CA THR A 55 -2.30 9.46 -11.99
C THR A 55 -1.05 8.80 -11.42
N PHE A 56 -1.13 8.13 -10.27
CA PHE A 56 -0.19 7.03 -10.01
C PHE A 56 -0.92 5.74 -10.31
N ASP A 57 -0.97 5.39 -11.60
CA ASP A 57 -1.19 4.02 -12.07
C ASP A 57 -0.03 3.16 -11.54
N ILE A 58 -0.07 2.86 -10.25
CA ILE A 58 0.45 1.58 -9.78
C ILE A 58 -0.62 0.61 -10.25
N VAL A 59 -0.46 0.17 -11.50
CA VAL A 59 -1.28 -0.83 -12.14
C VAL A 59 -1.51 -1.93 -11.12
N ASP A 60 -2.75 -2.09 -10.68
CA ASP A 60 -3.19 -3.19 -9.83
C ASP A 60 -3.29 -4.49 -10.67
N ASP A 61 -2.40 -4.66 -11.66
CA ASP A 61 -2.22 -5.89 -12.43
C ASP A 61 -1.41 -6.84 -11.57
N ILE A 62 -2.10 -7.41 -10.59
CA ILE A 62 -1.89 -8.81 -10.30
C ILE A 62 -2.86 -9.53 -11.23
N ASP A 63 -2.46 -9.60 -12.50
CA ASP A 63 -3.12 -10.42 -13.51
C ASP A 63 -3.19 -11.87 -13.01
N GLU A 64 -4.26 -12.52 -13.45
CA GLU A 64 -4.71 -13.85 -13.13
C GLU A 64 -3.66 -14.90 -13.55
N VAL A 65 -2.59 -15.09 -12.78
CA VAL A 65 -1.62 -16.17 -13.03
C VAL A 65 -1.81 -17.29 -12.02
N ASP A 66 -2.49 -18.30 -12.55
CA ASP A 66 -2.57 -19.67 -12.10
C ASP A 66 -1.29 -20.15 -11.40
N SER A 67 -1.51 -20.92 -10.34
CA SER A 67 -0.50 -21.62 -9.57
C SER A 67 0.38 -22.48 -10.48
N THR A 68 1.58 -22.03 -10.81
CA THR A 68 2.71 -22.93 -11.03
C THR A 68 4.04 -22.20 -10.85
N HIS A 69 4.91 -22.81 -10.04
CA HIS A 69 6.28 -22.39 -9.75
C HIS A 69 7.00 -21.74 -10.94
N ALA A 70 7.31 -20.46 -10.82
CA ALA A 70 8.36 -19.81 -11.59
C ALA A 70 9.11 -18.82 -10.68
N THR A 71 10.37 -19.14 -10.40
CA THR A 71 11.36 -18.17 -9.92
C THR A 71 11.58 -17.15 -11.04
N SER A 72 10.71 -16.15 -11.15
CA SER A 72 11.04 -14.90 -11.84
C SER A 72 11.55 -13.94 -10.78
N ALA A 73 12.74 -13.41 -11.02
CA ALA A 73 13.36 -12.38 -10.21
C ALA A 73 12.31 -11.32 -9.87
N THR A 74 11.87 -11.33 -8.62
CA THR A 74 11.14 -10.23 -8.03
C THR A 74 12.10 -9.07 -8.10
N ASP A 75 11.85 -8.13 -9.01
CA ASP A 75 12.36 -6.77 -8.85
C ASP A 75 11.68 -6.26 -7.58
N ASP A 76 12.26 -6.65 -6.44
CA ASP A 76 12.03 -6.02 -5.16
C ASP A 76 12.23 -4.53 -5.44
N ILE A 77 11.23 -3.72 -5.10
CA ILE A 77 11.31 -2.27 -5.24
C ILE A 77 12.50 -1.82 -4.39
N HIS A 78 13.66 -1.71 -5.03
CA HIS A 78 14.94 -1.51 -4.37
C HIS A 78 15.18 -0.02 -4.09
N TYR A 79 14.30 0.85 -4.62
CA TYR A 79 14.41 2.29 -4.53
C TYR A 79 13.05 2.97 -4.71
N ILE A 80 12.54 3.60 -3.66
CA ILE A 80 11.50 4.62 -3.76
C ILE A 80 12.26 5.94 -3.82
N GLU A 81 12.48 6.44 -5.04
CA GLU A 81 13.05 7.78 -5.21
C GLU A 81 12.07 8.78 -4.58
N THR A 82 12.53 9.56 -3.61
CA THR A 82 11.70 10.61 -3.04
C THR A 82 11.53 11.66 -4.13
N SER A 83 10.41 11.62 -4.85
CA SER A 83 10.09 12.67 -5.81
C SER A 83 10.27 14.01 -5.10
N ASN A 84 11.04 14.91 -5.69
CA ASN A 84 11.24 16.26 -5.17
C ASN A 84 9.89 17.01 -5.00
N GLU A 85 8.86 16.58 -5.72
CA GLU A 85 7.48 17.03 -5.56
C GLU A 85 6.87 16.62 -4.22
N TRP A 86 7.15 15.39 -3.75
CA TRP A 86 6.66 14.91 -2.45
C TRP A 86 7.32 15.63 -1.29
N THR A 87 8.63 15.85 -1.38
CA THR A 87 9.34 16.64 -0.37
C THR A 87 8.76 18.05 -0.30
N ARG A 88 8.57 18.72 -1.45
CA ARG A 88 8.00 20.06 -1.52
C ARG A 88 6.58 20.13 -0.95
N TRP A 89 5.70 19.20 -1.34
CA TRP A 89 4.32 19.18 -0.85
C TRP A 89 4.25 19.00 0.68
N ARG A 90 5.10 18.15 1.26
CA ARG A 90 5.17 18.00 2.73
C ARG A 90 5.67 19.26 3.42
N ASP A 91 6.67 19.92 2.85
CA ASP A 91 7.24 21.15 3.41
C ASP A 91 6.21 22.29 3.38
N ASP A 92 5.49 22.44 2.25
CA ASP A 92 4.42 23.43 2.10
C ASP A 92 3.28 23.20 3.11
N LEU A 93 2.86 21.94 3.32
CA LEU A 93 1.84 21.58 4.30
C LEU A 93 2.30 21.88 5.74
N ALA A 94 3.58 21.62 6.04
CA ALA A 94 4.14 21.91 7.36
C ALA A 94 4.22 23.41 7.64
N GLU A 95 4.55 24.23 6.63
CA GLU A 95 4.52 25.68 6.74
C GLU A 95 3.09 26.20 6.96
N GLU A 96 2.10 25.69 6.22
CA GLU A 96 0.70 26.07 6.40
C GLU A 96 0.22 25.82 7.83
N MET A 97 0.48 24.61 8.37
CA MET A 97 0.09 24.24 9.73
C MET A 97 0.76 25.06 10.85
N PHE A 98 1.94 25.63 10.61
CA PHE A 98 2.69 26.44 11.59
C PHE A 98 2.43 27.94 11.46
N SER A 99 1.87 28.38 10.34
CA SER A 99 1.62 29.80 10.03
C SER A 99 0.24 30.32 10.49
N GLU A 100 -0.54 29.48 11.17
CA GLU A 100 -1.84 29.81 11.80
C GLU A 100 -1.72 30.15 13.30
#